data_AF-A0AAV0Z1R8-F1
#
_entry.id   AF-A0AAV0Z1R8-F1
#
_cell.length_a   1.000
_cell.length_b   1.000
_cell.length_c   1.000
_cell.angle_alpha   90.00
_cell.angle_beta   90.00
_cell.angle_gamma   90.00
#
_symmetry.space_group_name_H-M   'P 1'
#
loop_
_entity.id
_entity.type
_entity.pdbx_description
1 polymer ?
#
loop_
_entity_poly.entity_id
_entity_poly.type
_entity_poly.pdbx_seq_one_letter_code
_entity_poly.pdbx_strand_id
1 'polypeptide(L)'
;MGSFSLWCILGLILIVGSSRIAHAQDSPADFVNTHNLARKAIVWNLTDLVWDNKIAAFAQNYANQRKDCKVTPSDSGGRYGENIAVSPGNMSGVEAVNLWVAENPHYNSYKNKCEGGECSHYTQVVWSRSLRVGCAKVKCDNGGTFISCNYYPAGNIPGETPFP
;
A
#
# COMPACT_ATOMS: atom_id res chain seq x y z
N MET A 1 3.91 30.64 68.25
CA MET A 1 2.82 29.81 67.69
C MET A 1 2.23 30.58 66.52
N GLY A 2 2.36 30.07 65.30
CA GLY A 2 1.85 30.75 64.09
C GLY A 2 2.65 30.36 62.86
N SER A 3 2.39 29.15 62.37
CA SER A 3 2.86 28.64 61.09
C SER A 3 2.16 29.39 59.95
N PHE A 4 2.89 29.86 58.94
CA PHE A 4 2.32 30.20 57.64
C PHE A 4 3.20 29.60 56.54
N SER A 5 2.93 28.33 56.26
CA SER A 5 3.27 27.67 55.01
C SER A 5 2.48 28.33 53.87
N LEU A 6 3.16 28.86 52.85
CA LEU A 6 2.53 29.17 51.57
C LEU A 6 3.23 28.39 50.45
N TRP A 7 2.45 27.48 49.91
CA TRP A 7 2.73 26.54 48.84
C TRP A 7 3.52 27.08 47.64
N CYS A 8 4.68 26.47 47.36
CA CYS A 8 5.14 26.28 45.98
C CYS A 8 4.43 25.03 45.44
N ILE A 9 3.28 25.20 44.78
CA ILE A 9 2.75 24.13 43.92
C ILE A 9 3.67 24.09 42.70
N LEU A 10 4.72 23.26 42.77
CA LEU A 10 5.33 22.69 41.58
C LEU A 10 4.24 21.86 40.91
N GLY A 11 3.52 22.47 39.98
CA GLY A 11 2.64 21.75 39.08
C GLY A 11 3.49 20.74 38.32
N LEU A 12 3.40 19.47 38.73
CA LEU A 12 3.85 18.37 37.91
C LEU A 12 2.94 18.40 36.67
N ILE A 13 3.39 19.07 35.62
CA ILE A 13 2.85 18.84 34.29
C ILE A 13 3.21 17.39 34.02
N LEU A 14 2.25 16.49 34.23
CA LEU A 14 2.25 15.19 33.61
C LEU A 14 2.30 15.49 32.12
N ILE A 15 3.51 15.48 31.55
CA ILE A 15 3.70 15.30 30.13
C ILE A 15 3.09 13.93 29.90
N VAL A 16 1.80 13.91 29.56
CA VAL A 16 1.17 12.74 28.94
C VAL A 16 2.02 12.57 27.69
N GLY A 17 3.00 11.69 27.77
CA GLY A 17 3.83 11.35 26.64
C GLY A 17 2.84 11.02 25.55
N SER A 18 2.84 11.82 24.48
CA SER A 18 2.14 11.48 23.27
C SER A 18 2.82 10.22 22.76
N SER A 19 2.38 9.08 23.29
CA SER A 19 2.61 7.78 22.72
C SER A 19 2.19 7.96 21.28
N ARG A 20 3.16 8.12 20.39
CA ARG A 20 2.89 7.91 18.98
C ARG A 20 2.48 6.46 18.93
N ILE A 21 1.18 6.20 19.01
CA ILE A 21 0.61 5.00 18.46
C ILE A 21 1.03 5.10 17.02
N ALA A 22 2.13 4.42 16.69
CA ALA A 22 2.49 4.16 15.31
C ALA A 22 1.29 3.38 14.78
N HIS A 23 0.31 4.08 14.20
CA HIS A 23 -0.77 3.45 13.48
C HIS A 23 -0.07 2.60 12.43
N ALA A 24 -0.08 1.29 12.60
CA ALA A 24 0.43 0.37 11.60
C ALA A 24 -0.29 0.74 10.29
N GLN A 25 0.46 1.31 9.33
CA GLN A 25 -0.05 1.80 8.04
C GLN A 25 -0.29 0.62 7.08
N ASP A 26 -0.92 -0.41 7.63
CA ASP A 26 -1.10 -1.74 7.08
C ASP A 26 -2.59 -2.17 7.16
N SER A 27 -3.50 -1.26 7.57
CA SER A 27 -4.93 -1.54 7.59
C SER A 27 -5.54 -1.56 6.18
N PRO A 28 -6.70 -2.21 5.97
CA PRO A 28 -7.43 -2.11 4.70
C PRO A 28 -7.63 -0.68 4.20
N ALA A 29 -7.93 0.24 5.12
CA ALA A 29 -8.13 1.65 4.80
C ALA A 29 -6.83 2.32 4.35
N ASP A 30 -5.69 1.99 4.95
CA ASP A 30 -4.40 2.57 4.56
C ASP A 30 -4.04 2.20 3.12
N PHE A 31 -4.16 0.93 2.76
CA PHE A 31 -3.97 0.48 1.37
C PHE A 31 -4.92 1.19 0.41
N VAL A 32 -6.24 1.14 0.67
CA VAL A 32 -7.25 1.69 -0.23
C VAL A 32 -7.10 3.20 -0.39
N ASN A 33 -6.91 3.94 0.71
CA ASN A 33 -6.80 5.39 0.66
C ASN A 33 -5.58 5.82 -0.14
N THR A 34 -4.42 5.17 0.04
CA THR A 34 -3.22 5.52 -0.73
C THR A 34 -3.37 5.23 -2.22
N HIS A 35 -4.02 4.12 -2.60
CA HIS A 35 -4.35 3.88 -4.02
C HIS A 35 -5.29 4.95 -4.56
N ASN A 36 -6.35 5.27 -3.82
CA ASN A 36 -7.38 6.20 -4.26
C ASN A 36 -6.87 7.64 -4.36
N LEU A 37 -5.89 8.04 -3.54
CA LEU A 37 -5.17 9.31 -3.72
C LEU A 37 -4.48 9.38 -5.10
N ALA A 38 -3.78 8.32 -5.50
CA ALA A 38 -3.13 8.27 -6.82
C ALA A 38 -4.15 8.25 -7.97
N ARG A 39 -5.25 7.51 -7.82
CA ARG A 39 -6.34 7.42 -8.81
C ARG A 39 -7.07 8.74 -9.02
N LYS A 40 -7.29 9.50 -7.94
CA LYS A 40 -7.89 10.85 -7.97
C LYS A 40 -6.96 11.92 -8.56
N ALA A 41 -5.65 11.70 -8.51
CA ALA A 41 -4.68 12.63 -9.10
C ALA A 41 -4.65 12.57 -10.64
N ILE A 42 -5.25 11.53 -11.25
CA ILE A 42 -5.46 11.45 -12.69
C ILE A 42 -6.56 12.45 -13.11
N VAL A 43 -6.38 13.13 -14.24
CA VAL A 43 -7.32 14.17 -14.74
C VAL A 43 -8.77 13.68 -14.90
N TRP A 44 -8.96 12.40 -15.20
CA TRP A 44 -10.29 11.77 -15.30
C TRP A 44 -10.91 11.39 -13.95
N ASN A 45 -10.21 11.58 -12.84
CA ASN A 45 -10.68 11.27 -11.49
C ASN A 45 -11.22 9.83 -11.40
N LEU A 46 -10.33 8.84 -11.51
CA LEU A 46 -10.71 7.44 -11.67
C LEU A 46 -11.53 6.95 -10.48
N THR A 47 -12.46 6.02 -10.74
CA THR A 47 -13.30 5.40 -9.70
C THR A 47 -12.45 4.82 -8.57
N ASP A 48 -12.84 5.07 -7.32
CA ASP A 48 -12.15 4.55 -6.14
C ASP A 48 -12.16 3.01 -6.14
N LEU A 49 -11.01 2.42 -5.80
CA LEU A 49 -10.93 1.01 -5.42
C LEU A 49 -11.65 0.80 -4.08
N VAL A 50 -12.31 -0.34 -3.96
CA VAL A 50 -12.94 -0.80 -2.73
C VAL A 50 -12.22 -2.04 -2.21
N TRP A 51 -12.01 -2.10 -0.89
CA TRP A 51 -11.42 -3.29 -0.27
C TRP A 51 -12.32 -4.52 -0.47
N ASP A 52 -11.71 -5.66 -0.80
CA ASP A 52 -12.41 -6.94 -0.90
C ASP A 52 -11.71 -7.99 -0.03
N ASN A 53 -12.43 -8.49 0.98
CA ASN A 53 -11.90 -9.47 1.93
C ASN A 53 -11.56 -10.83 1.30
N LYS A 54 -12.20 -11.22 0.19
CA LYS A 54 -11.86 -12.47 -0.51
C LYS A 54 -10.53 -12.33 -1.26
N ILE A 55 -10.31 -11.17 -1.89
CA ILE A 55 -9.04 -10.85 -2.54
C ILE A 55 -7.93 -10.73 -1.48
N ALA A 56 -8.21 -10.09 -0.35
CA ALA A 56 -7.24 -9.97 0.75
C ALA A 56 -6.88 -11.33 1.35
N ALA A 57 -7.85 -12.23 1.50
CA ALA A 57 -7.59 -13.61 1.94
C ALA A 57 -6.70 -14.36 0.94
N PHE A 58 -6.91 -14.18 -0.37
CA PHE A 58 -6.01 -14.71 -1.40
C PHE A 58 -4.60 -14.14 -1.26
N ALA A 59 -4.46 -12.81 -1.17
CA ALA A 59 -3.18 -12.13 -0.99
C ALA A 59 -2.45 -12.62 0.26
N GLN A 60 -3.17 -12.81 1.37
CA GLN A 60 -2.60 -13.30 2.64
C GLN A 60 -2.14 -14.74 2.55
N ASN A 61 -2.95 -15.63 1.95
CA ASN A 61 -2.58 -17.02 1.73
C ASN A 61 -1.32 -17.13 0.87
N TYR A 62 -1.21 -16.27 -0.14
CA TYR A 62 -0.03 -16.20 -0.98
C TYR A 62 1.19 -15.64 -0.25
N ALA A 63 1.06 -14.47 0.38
CA ALA A 63 2.14 -13.82 1.12
C ALA A 63 2.70 -14.74 2.22
N ASN A 64 1.85 -15.54 2.90
CA ASN A 64 2.29 -16.52 3.90
C ASN A 64 3.26 -17.58 3.34
N GLN A 65 3.21 -17.88 2.04
CA GLN A 65 4.14 -18.80 1.37
C GLN A 65 5.48 -18.14 1.02
N ARG A 66 5.58 -16.81 1.13
CA ARG A 66 6.75 -16.00 0.72
C ARG A 66 7.60 -15.55 1.90
N LYS A 67 7.76 -16.43 2.89
CA LYS A 67 8.73 -16.22 3.98
C LYS A 67 10.17 -16.13 3.48
N ASP A 68 10.42 -16.64 2.27
CA ASP A 68 11.69 -16.52 1.53
C ASP A 68 11.94 -15.12 0.93
N CYS A 69 10.96 -14.21 0.99
CA CYS A 69 11.06 -12.85 0.45
C CYS A 69 11.42 -12.77 -1.04
N LYS A 70 11.25 -13.85 -1.81
CA LYS A 70 11.51 -13.80 -3.25
C LYS A 70 10.37 -13.07 -3.97
N VAL A 71 10.67 -12.42 -5.08
CA VAL A 71 9.65 -11.79 -5.94
C VAL A 71 9.29 -12.79 -7.03
N THR A 72 8.19 -13.50 -6.82
CA THR A 72 7.59 -14.40 -7.82
C THR A 72 6.11 -14.09 -7.85
N PRO A 73 5.43 -14.08 -9.00
CA PRO A 73 3.98 -13.87 -9.03
C PRO A 73 3.20 -15.02 -8.40
N SER A 74 2.02 -14.73 -7.85
CA SER A 74 1.09 -15.77 -7.43
C SER A 74 0.46 -16.48 -8.63
N ASP A 75 0.04 -17.73 -8.44
CA ASP A 75 -0.82 -18.42 -9.41
C ASP A 75 -2.29 -18.13 -9.10
N SER A 76 -2.80 -17.03 -9.65
CA SER A 76 -4.22 -16.69 -9.58
C SER A 76 -5.03 -17.26 -10.76
N GLY A 77 -4.40 -17.98 -11.70
CA GLY A 77 -5.01 -18.39 -12.96
C GLY A 77 -5.50 -17.20 -13.81
N GLY A 78 -4.86 -16.04 -13.70
CA GLY A 78 -5.25 -14.80 -14.38
C GLY A 78 -6.47 -14.10 -13.78
N ARG A 79 -7.00 -14.58 -12.65
CA ARG A 79 -8.17 -13.98 -11.98
C ARG A 79 -7.87 -12.59 -11.45
N TYR A 80 -6.67 -12.38 -10.93
CA TYR A 80 -6.28 -11.12 -10.29
C TYR A 80 -5.07 -10.52 -10.98
N GLY A 81 -5.08 -9.19 -11.09
CA GLY A 81 -3.84 -8.43 -11.24
C GLY A 81 -3.05 -8.50 -9.94
N GLU A 82 -1.76 -8.18 -9.99
CA GLU A 82 -0.89 -8.31 -8.82
C GLU A 82 0.26 -7.30 -8.85
N ASN A 83 0.47 -6.64 -7.72
CA ASN A 83 1.69 -5.92 -7.41
C ASN A 83 2.35 -6.55 -6.17
N ILE A 84 3.67 -6.74 -6.24
CA ILE A 84 4.48 -7.25 -5.13
C ILE A 84 5.54 -6.19 -4.76
N ALA A 85 5.76 -6.01 -3.46
CA ALA A 85 6.86 -5.22 -2.94
C ALA A 85 7.62 -6.04 -1.90
N VAL A 86 8.95 -5.93 -1.95
CA VAL A 86 9.85 -6.57 -0.98
C VAL A 86 10.83 -5.53 -0.46
N SER A 87 11.12 -5.60 0.85
CA SER A 87 12.11 -4.76 1.51
C SER A 87 13.01 -5.60 2.41
N PRO A 88 14.32 -5.29 2.53
CA PRO A 88 15.19 -5.92 3.52
C PRO A 88 14.82 -5.56 4.97
N GLY A 89 14.02 -4.51 5.17
CA GLY A 89 13.56 -4.06 6.49
C GLY A 89 12.03 -4.09 6.61
N ASN A 90 11.52 -3.39 7.63
CA ASN A 90 10.08 -3.14 7.74
C ASN A 90 9.64 -2.16 6.65
N MET A 91 8.60 -2.52 5.91
CA MET A 91 7.91 -1.65 4.96
C MET A 91 6.42 -1.69 5.27
N SER A 92 5.76 -0.55 5.34
CA SER A 92 4.31 -0.45 5.49
C SER A 92 3.58 -0.65 4.16
N GLY A 93 2.30 -0.96 4.24
CA GLY A 93 1.40 -1.01 3.09
C GLY A 93 1.38 0.31 2.32
N VAL A 94 1.32 1.43 3.03
CA VAL A 94 1.37 2.77 2.42
C VAL A 94 2.68 3.01 1.68
N GLU A 95 3.82 2.63 2.26
CA GLU A 95 5.12 2.73 1.59
C GLU A 95 5.19 1.87 0.32
N ALA A 96 4.64 0.65 0.35
CA ALA A 96 4.58 -0.21 -0.84
C ALA A 96 3.72 0.39 -1.95
N VAL A 97 2.53 0.94 -1.63
CA VAL A 97 1.68 1.59 -2.64
C VAL A 97 2.37 2.84 -3.20
N ASN A 98 2.99 3.65 -2.36
CA ASN A 98 3.75 4.82 -2.82
C ASN A 98 4.95 4.44 -3.68
N LEU A 99 5.62 3.32 -3.40
CA LEU A 99 6.70 2.79 -4.23
C LEU A 99 6.20 2.47 -5.65
N TRP A 100 5.06 1.80 -5.77
CA TRP A 100 4.44 1.53 -7.07
C TRP A 100 3.97 2.81 -7.76
N VAL A 101 3.38 3.76 -7.02
CA VAL A 101 2.94 5.06 -7.57
C VAL A 101 4.12 5.90 -8.06
N ALA A 102 5.29 5.78 -7.42
CA ALA A 102 6.50 6.51 -7.79
C ALA A 102 7.04 6.13 -9.17
N GLU A 103 6.54 5.05 -9.79
CA GLU A 103 6.84 4.71 -11.18
C GLU A 103 6.11 5.60 -12.21
N ASN A 104 5.17 6.45 -11.79
CA ASN A 104 4.43 7.37 -12.67
C ASN A 104 5.30 8.12 -13.69
N PRO A 105 6.46 8.71 -13.32
CA PRO A 105 7.32 9.43 -14.28
C PRO A 105 7.83 8.55 -15.43
N HIS A 106 7.82 7.23 -15.28
CA HIS A 106 8.24 6.28 -16.31
C HIS A 106 7.10 5.88 -17.26
N TYR A 107 5.84 6.21 -16.97
CA TYR A 107 4.73 5.87 -17.85
C TYR A 107 4.47 6.97 -18.89
N ASN A 108 4.68 6.65 -20.17
CA ASN A 108 4.28 7.51 -21.27
C ASN A 108 2.86 7.14 -21.73
N SER A 109 1.86 7.91 -21.27
CA SER A 109 0.45 7.68 -21.59
C SER A 109 0.12 7.80 -23.07
N TYR A 110 0.79 8.68 -23.82
CA TYR A 110 0.57 8.86 -25.26
C TYR A 110 1.01 7.64 -26.07
N LYS A 111 2.05 6.93 -25.61
CA LYS A 111 2.61 5.76 -26.29
C LYS A 111 2.19 4.43 -25.67
N ASN A 112 1.45 4.48 -24.56
CA ASN A 112 1.08 3.33 -23.72
C ASN A 112 2.27 2.40 -23.42
N LYS A 113 3.38 2.95 -22.92
CA LYS A 113 4.58 2.16 -22.60
C LYS A 113 5.41 2.79 -21.49
N CYS A 114 6.25 1.97 -20.87
CA CYS A 114 7.25 2.45 -19.94
C CYS A 114 8.47 3.03 -20.70
N GLU A 115 8.95 4.19 -20.29
CA GLU A 115 10.15 4.85 -20.78
C GLU A 115 11.07 5.22 -19.61
N GLY A 116 12.32 4.76 -19.65
CA GLY A 116 13.33 5.12 -18.64
C GLY A 116 13.18 4.42 -17.27
N GLY A 117 12.31 3.40 -17.16
CA GLY A 117 12.14 2.60 -15.95
C GLY A 117 10.95 1.66 -16.04
N GLU A 118 10.68 0.95 -14.94
CA GLU A 118 9.45 0.16 -14.76
C GLU A 118 8.26 1.08 -14.54
N CYS A 119 7.08 0.66 -14.99
CA CYS A 119 5.81 1.37 -14.77
C CYS A 119 4.60 0.45 -14.65
N SER A 120 4.82 -0.86 -14.65
CA SER A 120 3.76 -1.87 -14.61
C SER A 120 3.00 -1.85 -13.29
N HIS A 121 3.67 -1.56 -12.17
CA HIS A 121 3.00 -1.45 -10.88
C HIS A 121 2.16 -0.18 -10.80
N TYR A 122 2.68 0.95 -11.28
CA TYR A 122 1.91 2.19 -11.38
C TYR A 122 0.66 2.00 -12.23
N THR A 123 0.80 1.48 -13.45
CA THR A 123 -0.31 1.27 -14.38
C THR A 123 -1.39 0.35 -13.81
N GLN A 124 -1.02 -0.65 -13.00
CA GLN A 124 -1.99 -1.46 -12.25
C GLN A 124 -2.71 -0.66 -11.15
N VAL A 125 -2.01 0.18 -10.36
CA VAL A 125 -2.62 1.03 -9.33
C VAL A 125 -3.70 1.95 -9.92
N VAL A 126 -3.39 2.54 -11.08
CA VAL A 126 -4.29 3.46 -11.79
C VAL A 126 -5.09 2.80 -12.91
N TRP A 127 -5.22 1.46 -12.90
CA TRP A 127 -6.04 0.76 -13.88
C TRP A 127 -7.52 1.04 -13.62
N SER A 128 -8.14 1.83 -14.49
CA SER A 128 -9.51 2.34 -14.38
C SER A 128 -10.55 1.23 -14.21
N ARG A 129 -10.34 0.09 -14.88
CA ARG A 129 -11.23 -1.07 -14.83
C ARG A 129 -11.02 -1.96 -13.60
N SER A 130 -9.95 -1.79 -12.83
CA SER A 130 -9.81 -2.45 -11.54
C SER A 130 -10.67 -1.70 -10.52
N LEU A 131 -11.56 -2.41 -9.85
CA LEU A 131 -12.58 -1.84 -8.95
C LEU A 131 -12.39 -2.29 -7.49
N ARG A 132 -11.70 -3.42 -7.29
CA ARG A 132 -11.50 -4.05 -5.99
C ARG A 132 -10.04 -4.36 -5.78
N VAL A 133 -9.61 -4.24 -4.52
CA VAL A 133 -8.24 -4.57 -4.11
C VAL A 133 -8.27 -5.32 -2.79
N GLY A 134 -7.35 -6.25 -2.63
CA GLY A 134 -7.06 -6.90 -1.36
C GLY A 134 -5.57 -7.10 -1.23
N CYS A 135 -5.02 -6.73 -0.08
CA CYS A 135 -3.58 -6.75 0.15
C CYS A 135 -3.23 -7.55 1.40
N ALA A 136 -1.97 -7.98 1.46
CA ALA A 136 -1.39 -8.61 2.63
C ALA A 136 0.07 -8.22 2.79
N LYS A 137 0.50 -8.15 4.05
CA LYS A 137 1.88 -7.94 4.46
C LYS A 137 2.33 -9.11 5.33
N VAL A 138 3.53 -9.62 5.10
CA VAL A 138 4.17 -10.58 5.99
C VAL A 138 5.62 -10.20 6.25
N LYS A 139 6.10 -10.59 7.43
CA LYS A 139 7.53 -10.63 7.73
C LYS A 139 8.14 -11.90 7.14
N CYS A 140 9.28 -11.75 6.49
CA CYS A 140 10.12 -12.83 5.96
C CYS A 140 11.08 -13.37 7.01
N ASP A 141 11.64 -14.56 6.77
CA ASP A 141 12.55 -15.23 7.70
C ASP A 141 13.89 -14.48 7.85
N ASN A 142 14.30 -13.77 6.80
CA ASN A 142 15.48 -12.89 6.82
C ASN A 142 15.24 -11.54 7.54
N GLY A 143 14.06 -11.35 8.14
CA GLY A 143 13.69 -10.11 8.83
C GLY A 143 13.11 -9.01 7.93
N GLY A 144 13.12 -9.21 6.61
CA GLY A 144 12.52 -8.31 5.63
C GLY A 144 10.98 -8.36 5.61
N THR A 145 10.41 -7.62 4.68
CA THR A 145 8.96 -7.52 4.47
C THR A 145 8.60 -7.93 3.06
N PHE A 146 7.53 -8.71 2.92
CA PHE A 146 6.88 -9.03 1.65
C PHE A 146 5.43 -8.51 1.69
N ILE A 147 5.03 -7.75 0.67
CA ILE A 147 3.68 -7.22 0.50
C ILE A 147 3.15 -7.65 -0.87
N SER A 148 1.91 -8.14 -0.92
CA SER A 148 1.18 -8.43 -2.15
C SER A 148 -0.15 -7.70 -2.14
N CYS A 149 -0.47 -6.99 -3.21
CA CYS A 149 -1.80 -6.44 -3.47
C CYS A 149 -2.34 -7.04 -4.76
N ASN A 150 -3.56 -7.58 -4.69
CA ASN A 150 -4.23 -8.21 -5.81
C ASN A 150 -5.46 -7.40 -6.23
N TYR A 151 -5.71 -7.30 -7.53
CA TYR A 151 -6.69 -6.37 -8.13
C TYR A 151 -7.74 -7.12 -8.95
N TYR A 152 -9.00 -6.70 -8.85
CA TYR A 152 -10.08 -7.26 -9.67
C TYR A 152 -11.02 -6.18 -10.23
N PRO A 153 -11.41 -6.29 -11.52
CA PRO A 153 -10.76 -7.07 -12.58
C PRO A 153 -9.25 -6.81 -12.70
N ALA A 154 -8.51 -7.77 -13.27
CA ALA A 154 -7.07 -7.64 -13.51
C ALA A 154 -6.77 -6.46 -14.45
N GLY A 155 -5.69 -5.73 -14.15
CA GLY A 155 -5.19 -4.67 -15.01
C GLY A 155 -4.10 -5.15 -15.96
N ASN A 156 -3.42 -4.19 -16.60
CA ASN A 156 -2.29 -4.42 -17.50
C ASN A 156 -2.60 -5.40 -18.63
N ILE A 157 -3.81 -5.31 -19.18
CA ILE A 157 -4.24 -6.12 -20.32
C ILE A 157 -3.43 -5.71 -21.56
N PRO A 158 -2.74 -6.64 -22.25
CA PRO A 158 -1.92 -6.31 -23.41
C PRO A 158 -2.69 -5.53 -24.48
N GLY A 159 -2.17 -4.35 -24.84
CA GLY A 159 -2.77 -3.47 -25.85
C GLY A 159 -3.85 -2.51 -25.32
N GLU A 160 -4.28 -2.64 -24.07
CA GLU A 160 -5.17 -1.66 -23.42
C GLU A 160 -4.39 -0.60 -22.65
N THR A 161 -4.99 0.58 -22.45
CA THR A 161 -4.45 1.65 -21.60
C THR A 161 -5.06 1.59 -20.20
N PRO A 162 -4.33 2.00 -19.14
CA PRO A 162 -4.84 2.01 -17.77
C PRO A 162 -6.04 2.93 -17.58
N PHE A 163 -6.10 4.02 -18.33
CA PHE A 163 -7.16 5.02 -18.30
C PHE A 163 -7.37 5.58 -19.72
N PRO A 164 -8.50 6.29 -19.96
CA PRO A 164 -8.83 6.84 -21.28
C PRO A 164 -7.77 7.76 -21.90
#